data_AF-A0A9X3RK02-F1
#
_entry.id   AF-A0A9X3RK02-F1
#
_cell.length_a   1.000
_cell.length_b   1.000
_cell.length_c   1.000
_cell.angle_alpha   90.00
_cell.angle_beta   90.00
_cell.angle_gamma   90.00
#
_symmetry.space_group_name_H-M   'P 1'
#
loop_
_entity.id
_entity.type
_entity.pdbx_description
1 polymer ?
#
loop_
_entity_poly.entity_id
_entity_poly.type
_entity_poly.pdbx_seq_one_letter_code
_entity_poly.pdbx_strand_id
1 'polypeptide(L)'
;MRELRLVPAALCVWGAAIAVIVVGPWAALGLVAAVMLALLLWREPGQAIFTGGIGACSVALAWWRVAVAQGFNAHQGITGMISGMPKELDSGSWLLRLQVDGYPAAVPVFSSALPQGAVPGAMVAATGQVKDPTRPGVGAFVINGDVEVLRPPEGFAAFAAGVRERFAAAVVEHVGPHAQGIIPGMVLGDVSFQTGEEQQAYIDTGLSHLSAVSGANCMYVATAALILARLARGGLRAQLAAAGVALVVYAGLIGPEPSVLRATVSGLVGLVAVISSSRAEPIHALCLSIIGLILVDSDLAVNYAFALSVVATGSIVALSPLIYQALGRTGWPDIFVRVLSVAIAADMATAPLIAAMVGRIPVASVVANVLVSPVTGIVTVLGMAAAILAQISHVLAAPVLWVVGPLGGWVRTVAEAIARAPHATVEVGPALVVVCYGWILAGFIVARGRIRRIE
;
A
#
# COMPACT_ATOMS: atom_id res chain seq x y z
N MET A 1 -23.96 -15.10 0.67
CA MET A 1 -24.06 -14.48 -0.69
C MET A 1 -24.28 -12.95 -0.67
N ARG A 2 -24.92 -12.35 0.35
CA ARG A 2 -25.01 -10.87 0.45
C ARG A 2 -23.64 -10.17 0.59
N GLU A 3 -22.66 -10.86 1.16
CA GLU A 3 -21.31 -10.35 1.42
C GLU A 3 -20.44 -10.12 0.17
N LEU A 4 -20.73 -10.80 -0.94
CA LEU A 4 -19.89 -10.73 -2.15
C LEU A 4 -20.50 -9.88 -3.27
N ARG A 5 -21.53 -9.09 -2.96
CA ARG A 5 -22.32 -8.38 -3.97
C ARG A 5 -21.55 -7.33 -4.78
N LEU A 6 -20.53 -6.71 -4.19
CA LEU A 6 -19.71 -5.70 -4.86
C LEU A 6 -18.47 -6.29 -5.55
N VAL A 7 -18.16 -7.57 -5.32
CA VAL A 7 -16.95 -8.22 -5.86
C VAL A 7 -16.97 -8.23 -7.40
N PRO A 8 -18.05 -8.64 -8.09
CA PRO A 8 -18.09 -8.60 -9.55
C PRO A 8 -17.85 -7.19 -10.10
N ALA A 9 -18.45 -6.17 -9.48
CA ALA A 9 -18.28 -4.79 -9.88
C ALA A 9 -16.84 -4.29 -9.70
N ALA A 10 -16.22 -4.56 -8.55
CA ALA A 10 -14.85 -4.15 -8.27
C ALA A 10 -13.84 -4.83 -9.21
N LEU A 11 -14.01 -6.14 -9.44
CA LEU A 11 -13.16 -6.88 -10.38
C LEU A 11 -13.36 -6.43 -11.82
N CYS A 12 -14.61 -6.12 -12.22
CA CYS A 12 -14.91 -5.59 -13.54
C CYS A 12 -14.27 -4.22 -13.77
N VAL A 13 -14.41 -3.29 -12.82
CA VAL A 13 -13.77 -1.95 -12.87
C VAL A 13 -12.25 -2.10 -12.98
N TRP A 14 -11.65 -2.93 -12.14
CA TRP A 14 -10.21 -3.11 -12.15
C TRP A 14 -9.71 -3.74 -13.46
N GLY A 15 -10.33 -4.85 -13.87
CA GLY A 15 -9.99 -5.52 -15.13
C GLY A 15 -10.22 -4.64 -16.35
N ALA A 16 -11.28 -3.83 -16.36
CA ALA A 16 -11.58 -2.89 -17.44
C ALA A 16 -10.50 -1.81 -17.55
N ALA A 17 -10.09 -1.20 -16.44
CA ALA A 17 -9.00 -0.22 -16.44
C ALA A 17 -7.67 -0.81 -16.93
N ILE A 18 -7.31 -2.03 -16.47
CA ILE A 18 -6.12 -2.75 -16.98
C ILE A 18 -6.25 -2.98 -18.48
N ALA A 19 -7.40 -3.49 -18.95
CA ALA A 19 -7.62 -3.78 -20.36
C ALA A 19 -7.50 -2.53 -21.24
N VAL A 20 -7.98 -1.38 -20.78
CA VAL A 20 -7.79 -0.10 -21.50
C VAL A 20 -6.31 0.25 -21.62
N ILE A 21 -5.55 0.16 -20.51
CA ILE A 21 -4.15 0.57 -20.45
C ILE A 21 -3.25 -0.36 -21.26
N VAL A 22 -3.50 -1.67 -21.22
CA VAL A 22 -2.60 -2.68 -21.81
C VAL A 22 -2.97 -3.03 -23.25
N VAL A 23 -4.26 -3.09 -23.58
CA VAL A 23 -4.76 -3.62 -24.86
C VAL A 23 -5.55 -2.58 -25.64
N GLY A 24 -6.39 -1.80 -24.97
CA GLY A 24 -7.20 -0.73 -25.55
C GLY A 24 -8.68 -0.79 -25.14
N PRO A 25 -9.45 0.27 -25.47
CA PRO A 25 -10.82 0.46 -24.98
C PRO A 25 -11.81 -0.61 -25.46
N TRP A 26 -11.64 -1.13 -26.69
CA TRP A 26 -12.54 -2.14 -27.25
C TRP A 26 -12.43 -3.48 -26.53
N ALA A 27 -11.21 -3.90 -26.17
CA ALA A 27 -11.00 -5.11 -25.37
C ALA A 27 -11.64 -4.96 -23.98
N ALA A 28 -11.54 -3.77 -23.38
CA ALA A 28 -12.15 -3.48 -22.10
C ALA A 28 -13.69 -3.50 -22.15
N LEU A 29 -14.31 -2.94 -23.20
CA LEU A 29 -15.75 -3.05 -23.43
C LEU A 29 -16.21 -4.50 -23.61
N GLY A 30 -15.42 -5.30 -24.33
CA GLY A 30 -15.66 -6.74 -24.49
C GLY A 30 -15.65 -7.47 -23.14
N LEU A 31 -14.68 -7.17 -22.28
CA LEU A 31 -14.61 -7.70 -20.90
C LEU A 31 -15.87 -7.32 -20.10
N VAL A 32 -16.25 -6.04 -20.10
CA VAL A 32 -17.45 -5.56 -19.39
C VAL A 32 -18.70 -6.28 -19.88
N ALA A 33 -18.87 -6.40 -21.20
CA ALA A 33 -20.00 -7.11 -21.81
C ALA A 33 -20.03 -8.60 -21.44
N ALA A 34 -18.87 -9.27 -21.42
CA ALA A 34 -18.76 -10.67 -21.01
C ALA A 34 -19.16 -10.87 -19.53
N VAL A 35 -18.71 -9.99 -18.64
CA VAL A 35 -19.10 -10.03 -17.21
C VAL A 35 -20.60 -9.76 -17.04
N MET A 36 -21.16 -8.79 -17.76
CA MET A 36 -22.60 -8.53 -17.75
C MET A 36 -23.40 -9.75 -18.22
N LEU A 37 -22.99 -10.38 -19.31
CA LEU A 37 -23.64 -11.57 -19.85
C LEU A 37 -23.58 -12.73 -18.83
N ALA A 38 -22.44 -12.97 -18.19
CA ALA A 38 -22.31 -13.98 -17.16
C ALA A 38 -23.27 -13.74 -15.98
N LEU A 39 -23.40 -12.49 -15.52
CA LEU A 39 -24.33 -12.12 -14.44
C LEU A 39 -25.80 -12.28 -14.87
N LEU A 40 -26.13 -11.98 -16.12
CA LEU A 40 -27.47 -12.22 -16.69
C LEU A 40 -27.77 -13.73 -16.76
N LEU A 41 -26.80 -14.55 -17.18
CA LEU A 41 -26.93 -16.01 -17.21
C LEU A 41 -27.11 -16.59 -15.81
N TRP A 42 -26.51 -15.98 -14.78
CA TRP A 42 -26.75 -16.31 -13.37
C TRP A 42 -28.03 -15.69 -12.79
N ARG A 43 -28.89 -15.07 -13.61
CA ARG A 43 -30.18 -14.50 -13.21
C ARG A 43 -30.06 -13.37 -12.18
N GLU A 44 -28.99 -12.59 -12.24
CA GLU A 44 -28.75 -11.42 -11.39
C GLU A 44 -28.77 -10.10 -12.20
N PRO A 45 -29.92 -9.70 -12.79
CA PRO A 45 -30.00 -8.58 -13.73
C PRO A 45 -29.64 -7.24 -13.09
N GLY A 46 -29.98 -7.03 -11.81
CA GLY A 46 -29.59 -5.83 -11.08
C GLY A 46 -28.08 -5.68 -10.93
N GLN A 47 -27.37 -6.79 -10.69
CA GLN A 47 -25.90 -6.78 -10.65
C GLN A 47 -25.30 -6.58 -12.03
N ALA A 48 -25.90 -7.15 -13.08
CA ALA A 48 -25.43 -6.96 -14.45
C ALA A 48 -25.50 -5.48 -14.86
N ILE A 49 -26.61 -4.79 -14.58
CA ILE A 49 -26.77 -3.36 -14.88
C ILE A 49 -25.76 -2.52 -14.09
N PHE A 50 -25.65 -2.76 -12.78
CA PHE A 50 -24.72 -2.03 -11.93
C PHE A 50 -23.26 -2.23 -12.35
N THR A 51 -22.85 -3.49 -12.55
CA THR A 51 -21.48 -3.87 -12.96
C THR A 51 -21.16 -3.34 -14.36
N GLY A 52 -22.13 -3.40 -15.27
CA GLY A 52 -22.02 -2.85 -16.62
C GLY A 52 -21.83 -1.34 -16.63
N GLY A 53 -22.70 -0.61 -15.91
CA GLY A 53 -22.62 0.85 -15.83
C GLY A 53 -21.29 1.33 -15.25
N ILE A 54 -20.88 0.76 -14.11
CA ILE A 54 -19.63 1.18 -13.46
C ILE A 54 -18.38 0.71 -14.22
N GLY A 55 -18.45 -0.46 -14.87
CA GLY A 55 -17.42 -0.95 -15.78
C GLY A 55 -17.24 -0.02 -16.99
N ALA A 56 -18.34 0.40 -17.63
CA ALA A 56 -18.31 1.36 -18.73
C ALA A 56 -17.74 2.73 -18.31
N CYS A 57 -18.10 3.22 -17.12
CA CYS A 57 -17.49 4.42 -16.55
C CYS A 57 -15.98 4.26 -16.38
N SER A 58 -15.52 3.10 -15.87
CA SER A 58 -14.09 2.81 -15.74
C SER A 58 -13.38 2.80 -17.09
N VAL A 59 -13.97 2.19 -18.12
CA VAL A 59 -13.42 2.22 -19.49
C VAL A 59 -13.29 3.66 -19.98
N ALA A 60 -14.36 4.45 -19.87
CA ALA A 60 -14.39 5.82 -20.37
C ALA A 60 -13.34 6.71 -19.68
N LEU A 61 -13.22 6.61 -18.35
CA LEU A 61 -12.26 7.41 -17.58
C LEU A 61 -10.81 6.97 -17.84
N ALA A 62 -10.53 5.67 -17.85
CA ALA A 62 -9.19 5.18 -18.17
C ALA A 62 -8.80 5.57 -19.60
N TRP A 63 -9.71 5.46 -20.56
CA TRP A 63 -9.45 5.82 -21.95
C TRP A 63 -9.22 7.31 -22.11
N TRP A 64 -10.04 8.14 -21.47
CA TRP A 64 -9.87 9.59 -21.44
C TRP A 64 -8.49 9.96 -20.89
N ARG A 65 -8.07 9.38 -19.76
CA ARG A 65 -6.76 9.66 -19.17
C ARG A 65 -5.61 9.22 -20.07
N VAL A 66 -5.69 8.04 -20.69
CA VAL A 66 -4.67 7.60 -21.67
C VAL A 66 -4.62 8.54 -22.87
N ALA A 67 -5.76 8.98 -23.40
CA ALA A 67 -5.82 9.92 -24.52
C ALA A 67 -5.20 11.28 -24.17
N VAL A 68 -5.47 11.82 -22.97
CA VAL A 68 -4.84 13.05 -22.48
C VAL A 68 -3.32 12.88 -22.33
N ALA A 69 -2.86 11.73 -21.81
CA ALA A 69 -1.43 11.45 -21.66
C ALA A 69 -0.69 11.39 -23.02
N GLN A 70 -1.32 10.76 -24.02
CA GLN A 70 -0.76 10.64 -25.38
C GLN A 70 -0.74 11.97 -26.13
N GLY A 71 -1.71 12.86 -25.86
CA GLY A 71 -1.75 14.20 -26.44
C GLY A 71 -0.82 15.21 -25.77
N PHE A 72 -0.09 14.83 -24.72
CA PHE A 72 0.76 15.74 -23.96
C PHE A 72 2.14 15.89 -24.59
N ASN A 73 2.50 17.12 -24.97
CA ASN A 73 3.79 17.42 -25.59
C ASN A 73 4.89 17.70 -24.55
N ALA A 74 5.83 16.75 -24.40
CA ALA A 74 6.92 16.83 -23.42
C ALA A 74 8.24 17.46 -23.97
N HIS A 75 8.16 18.32 -24.98
CA HIS A 75 9.31 18.62 -25.86
C HIS A 75 10.47 19.43 -25.25
N GLN A 76 10.34 20.08 -24.09
CA GLN A 76 11.43 20.89 -23.50
C GLN A 76 11.38 20.89 -21.97
N GLY A 77 11.69 19.73 -21.38
CA GLY A 77 11.63 19.57 -19.93
C GLY A 77 10.20 19.69 -19.38
N ILE A 78 10.01 19.23 -18.16
CA ILE A 78 8.72 19.34 -17.48
C ILE A 78 8.94 19.99 -16.12
N THR A 79 8.01 20.85 -15.74
CA THR A 79 7.93 21.35 -14.39
C THR A 79 6.81 20.61 -13.69
N GLY A 80 7.09 20.07 -12.51
CA GLY A 80 6.12 19.32 -11.74
C GLY A 80 6.44 19.25 -10.26
N MET A 81 5.42 18.92 -9.47
CA MET A 81 5.55 18.73 -8.04
C MET A 81 6.01 17.31 -7.73
N ILE A 82 6.98 17.13 -6.85
CA ILE A 82 7.34 15.79 -6.36
C ILE A 82 6.14 15.23 -5.56
N SER A 83 5.56 14.12 -6.00
CA SER A 83 4.34 13.56 -5.37
C SER A 83 4.64 12.59 -4.23
N GLY A 84 5.78 11.91 -4.25
CA GLY A 84 6.19 10.92 -3.23
C GLY A 84 7.68 10.97 -2.94
N MET A 85 8.14 10.21 -1.94
CA MET A 85 9.55 10.21 -1.55
C MET A 85 10.43 9.74 -2.73
N PRO A 86 11.51 10.47 -3.05
CA PRO A 86 12.51 9.99 -3.98
C PRO A 86 13.05 8.63 -3.52
N LYS A 87 13.22 7.71 -4.47
CA LYS A 87 13.70 6.37 -4.19
C LYS A 87 15.04 6.13 -4.86
N GLU A 88 16.04 5.76 -4.08
CA GLU A 88 17.30 5.27 -4.62
C GLU A 88 17.12 3.88 -5.25
N LEU A 89 17.71 3.68 -6.43
CA LEU A 89 17.70 2.42 -7.16
C LEU A 89 19.05 1.71 -6.98
N ASP A 90 19.07 0.39 -7.19
CA ASP A 90 20.28 -0.43 -7.08
C ASP A 90 21.43 0.04 -7.98
N SER A 91 21.13 0.76 -9.06
CA SER A 91 22.10 1.39 -9.96
C SER A 91 22.76 2.65 -9.40
N GLY A 92 22.39 3.11 -8.20
CA GLY A 92 22.82 4.38 -7.60
C GLY A 92 22.10 5.63 -8.15
N SER A 93 21.14 5.43 -9.06
CA SER A 93 20.29 6.51 -9.59
C SER A 93 19.02 6.69 -8.75
N TRP A 94 18.43 7.87 -8.79
CA TRP A 94 17.22 8.22 -8.08
C TRP A 94 16.00 8.22 -8.99
N LEU A 95 14.91 7.64 -8.49
CA LEU A 95 13.58 7.72 -9.08
C LEU A 95 12.75 8.77 -8.35
N LEU A 96 12.37 9.82 -9.06
CA LEU A 96 11.42 10.82 -8.63
C LEU A 96 10.10 10.63 -9.38
N ARG A 97 8.98 10.94 -8.73
CA ARG A 97 7.65 10.94 -9.36
C ARG A 97 7.10 12.35 -9.36
N LEU A 98 6.92 12.92 -10.54
CA LEU A 98 6.45 14.30 -10.71
C LEU A 98 4.98 14.34 -11.10
N GLN A 99 4.18 15.06 -10.34
CA GLN A 99 2.85 15.46 -10.74
C GLN A 99 2.96 16.73 -11.58
N VAL A 100 2.65 16.61 -12.87
CA VAL A 100 2.72 17.70 -13.85
C VAL A 100 1.31 18.21 -14.12
N ASP A 101 1.14 19.51 -14.10
CA ASP A 101 -0.17 20.13 -14.38
C ASP A 101 -0.65 19.77 -15.79
N GLY A 102 -1.91 19.35 -15.89
CA GLY A 102 -2.51 18.88 -17.14
C GLY A 102 -2.09 17.48 -17.58
N TYR A 103 -1.16 16.82 -16.87
CA TYR A 103 -0.80 15.43 -17.13
C TYR A 103 -1.54 14.49 -16.16
N PRO A 104 -2.13 13.39 -16.65
CA PRO A 104 -3.06 12.62 -15.84
C PRO A 104 -2.36 11.65 -14.88
N ALA A 105 -1.07 11.35 -15.03
CA ALA A 105 -0.34 10.41 -14.17
C ALA A 105 0.89 11.07 -13.52
N ALA A 106 1.55 10.38 -12.58
CA ALA A 106 2.85 10.84 -12.11
C ALA A 106 3.94 10.46 -13.14
N VAL A 107 4.71 11.43 -13.62
CA VAL A 107 5.83 11.21 -14.55
C VAL A 107 7.04 10.66 -13.78
N PRO A 108 7.53 9.46 -14.11
CA PRO A 108 8.79 8.94 -13.57
C PRO A 108 9.97 9.72 -14.14
N VAL A 109 10.83 10.23 -13.25
CA VAL A 109 12.09 10.89 -13.60
C VAL A 109 13.24 10.14 -12.96
N PHE A 110 14.16 9.67 -13.80
CA PHE A 110 15.39 9.01 -13.38
C PHE A 110 16.55 10.00 -13.44
N SER A 111 17.13 10.30 -12.28
CA SER A 111 18.24 11.23 -12.12
C SER A 111 19.46 10.53 -11.54
N SER A 112 20.67 10.90 -11.94
CA SER A 112 21.90 10.36 -11.35
C SER A 112 22.19 10.91 -9.94
N ALA A 113 21.59 12.06 -9.60
CA ALA A 113 21.75 12.68 -8.29
C ALA A 113 20.41 13.19 -7.76
N LEU A 114 20.27 13.18 -6.43
CA LEU A 114 19.15 13.83 -5.76
C LEU A 114 19.53 15.26 -5.39
N PRO A 115 18.94 16.29 -6.00
CA PRO A 115 19.25 17.67 -5.63
C PRO A 115 18.76 17.97 -4.21
N GLN A 116 19.49 18.83 -3.49
CA GLN A 116 19.14 19.22 -2.13
C GLN A 116 17.75 19.89 -2.12
N GLY A 117 16.88 19.44 -1.22
CA GLY A 117 15.51 19.95 -1.13
C GLY A 117 14.50 19.29 -2.07
N ALA A 118 14.89 18.24 -2.82
CA ALA A 118 13.94 17.39 -3.54
C ALA A 118 13.13 16.50 -2.59
N VAL A 119 12.16 17.10 -1.91
CA VAL A 119 11.23 16.43 -1.01
C VAL A 119 9.80 16.47 -1.58
N PRO A 120 8.89 15.59 -1.13
CA PRO A 120 7.50 15.64 -1.56
C PRO A 120 6.88 17.04 -1.36
N GLY A 121 6.24 17.54 -2.41
CA GLY A 121 5.66 18.87 -2.48
C GLY A 121 6.58 19.93 -3.09
N ALA A 122 7.88 19.68 -3.22
CA ALA A 122 8.79 20.63 -3.88
C ALA A 122 8.47 20.71 -5.38
N MET A 123 8.58 21.91 -5.94
CA MET A 123 8.44 22.14 -7.38
C MET A 123 9.79 21.99 -8.04
N VAL A 124 9.88 21.13 -9.04
CA VAL A 124 11.14 20.84 -9.74
C VAL A 124 10.97 20.94 -11.25
N ALA A 125 12.05 21.35 -11.92
CA ALA A 125 12.21 21.21 -13.35
C ALA A 125 13.02 19.93 -13.62
N ALA A 126 12.48 19.05 -14.45
CA ALA A 126 13.21 17.89 -14.97
C ALA A 126 13.54 18.14 -16.44
N THR A 127 14.82 18.07 -16.78
CA THR A 127 15.30 18.21 -18.15
C THR A 127 16.08 16.97 -18.55
N GLY A 128 15.89 16.48 -19.78
CA GLY A 128 16.53 15.24 -20.20
C GLY A 128 15.88 14.57 -21.39
N GLN A 129 16.27 13.32 -21.61
CA GLN A 129 15.72 12.50 -22.68
C GLN A 129 14.35 11.95 -22.28
N VAL A 130 13.35 12.24 -23.09
CA VAL A 130 12.02 11.62 -23.01
C VAL A 130 12.10 10.24 -23.65
N LYS A 131 11.68 9.21 -22.93
CA LYS A 131 11.66 7.82 -23.41
C LYS A 131 10.30 7.20 -23.20
N ASP A 132 9.99 6.18 -24.00
CA ASP A 132 8.81 5.36 -23.80
C ASP A 132 8.93 4.56 -22.49
N PRO A 133 7.82 4.41 -21.73
CA PRO A 133 7.81 3.64 -20.51
C PRO A 133 7.97 2.16 -20.82
N THR A 134 8.80 1.47 -20.03
CA THR A 134 8.99 0.01 -20.13
C THR A 134 7.89 -0.79 -19.43
N ARG A 135 7.08 -0.12 -18.60
CA ARG A 135 5.99 -0.73 -17.83
C ARG A 135 4.65 -0.16 -18.29
N PRO A 136 3.58 -0.97 -18.32
CA PRO A 136 2.24 -0.47 -18.59
C PRO A 136 1.84 0.58 -17.56
N GLY A 137 1.20 1.65 -18.02
CA GLY A 137 0.79 2.79 -17.22
C GLY A 137 -0.12 3.70 -18.02
N VAL A 138 -0.84 4.60 -17.35
CA VAL A 138 -1.53 5.71 -18.01
C VAL A 138 -0.51 6.68 -18.61
N GLY A 139 0.65 6.84 -17.95
CA GLY A 139 1.74 7.67 -18.43
C GLY A 139 2.31 7.16 -19.76
N ALA A 140 2.48 8.08 -20.70
CA ALA A 140 3.01 7.83 -22.05
C ALA A 140 4.55 7.99 -22.14
N PHE A 141 5.22 8.54 -21.12
CA PHE A 141 6.67 8.77 -21.17
C PHE A 141 7.32 8.77 -19.78
N VAL A 142 8.64 8.59 -19.77
CA VAL A 142 9.54 8.78 -18.63
C VAL A 142 10.66 9.75 -19.03
N ILE A 143 11.29 10.38 -18.04
CA ILE A 143 12.42 11.29 -18.30
C ILE A 143 13.68 10.73 -17.66
N ASN A 144 14.76 10.66 -18.43
CA ASN A 144 16.09 10.40 -17.92
C ASN A 144 16.93 11.67 -18.04
N GLY A 145 17.32 12.26 -16.92
CA GLY A 145 18.13 13.48 -16.90
C GLY A 145 18.18 14.14 -15.54
N ASP A 146 18.48 15.43 -15.54
CA ASP A 146 18.74 16.20 -14.33
C ASP A 146 17.47 16.84 -13.78
N VAL A 147 17.46 16.98 -12.45
CA VAL A 147 16.37 17.62 -11.71
C VAL A 147 16.92 18.84 -10.99
N GLU A 148 16.24 19.97 -11.15
CA GLU A 148 16.53 21.21 -10.45
C GLU A 148 15.33 21.60 -9.57
N VAL A 149 15.59 21.89 -8.29
CA VAL A 149 14.55 22.35 -7.37
C VAL A 149 14.29 23.83 -7.61
N LEU A 150 13.10 24.15 -8.12
CA LEU A 150 12.69 25.52 -8.40
C LEU A 150 12.11 26.20 -7.15
N ARG A 151 11.28 25.46 -6.39
CA ARG A 151 10.64 25.98 -5.17
C ARG A 151 10.53 24.89 -4.10
N PRO A 152 10.71 25.26 -2.81
CA PRO A 152 10.45 24.36 -1.70
C PRO A 152 8.95 23.99 -1.63
N PRO A 153 8.58 22.95 -0.87
CA PRO A 153 7.17 22.64 -0.64
C PRO A 153 6.44 23.82 0.00
N GLU A 154 5.17 23.99 -0.37
CA GLU A 154 4.30 25.06 0.16
C GLU A 154 3.06 24.45 0.86
N GLY A 155 2.37 25.25 1.68
CA GLY A 155 1.09 24.88 2.31
C GLY A 155 1.15 23.60 3.15
N PHE A 156 0.23 22.66 2.88
CA PHE A 156 0.17 21.40 3.61
C PHE A 156 1.39 20.50 3.34
N ALA A 157 1.99 20.59 2.15
CA ALA A 157 3.19 19.81 1.84
C ALA A 157 4.40 20.31 2.63
N ALA A 158 4.54 21.63 2.82
CA ALA A 158 5.53 22.21 3.74
C ALA A 158 5.32 21.73 5.18
N PHE A 159 4.07 21.74 5.63
CA PHE A 159 3.73 21.21 6.97
C PHE A 159 4.14 19.75 7.11
N ALA A 160 3.78 18.89 6.15
CA ALA A 160 4.15 17.47 6.15
C ALA A 160 5.67 17.26 6.12
N ALA A 161 6.39 18.04 5.31
CA ALA A 161 7.85 18.01 5.27
C ALA A 161 8.47 18.40 6.62
N GLY A 162 7.98 19.48 7.25
CA GLY A 162 8.45 19.89 8.57
C GLY A 162 8.13 18.89 9.69
N VAL A 163 7.00 18.17 9.60
CA VAL A 163 6.69 17.08 10.55
C VAL A 163 7.70 15.94 10.41
N ARG A 164 7.98 15.51 9.18
CA ARG A 164 8.98 14.46 8.89
C ARG A 164 10.37 14.88 9.35
N GLU A 165 10.80 16.09 9.02
CA GLU A 165 12.12 16.62 9.38
C GLU A 165 12.32 16.67 10.90
N ARG A 166 11.36 17.22 11.65
CA ARG A 166 11.44 17.27 13.13
C ARG A 166 11.44 15.89 13.76
N PHE A 167 10.64 14.96 13.24
CA PHE A 167 10.64 13.59 13.75
C PHE A 167 11.95 12.86 13.43
N ALA A 168 12.45 12.98 12.20
CA ALA A 168 13.72 12.42 11.78
C ALA A 168 14.87 12.96 12.63
N ALA A 169 14.91 14.27 12.88
CA ALA A 169 15.92 14.89 13.74
C ALA A 169 15.88 14.31 15.17
N ALA A 170 14.70 14.17 15.78
CA ALA A 170 14.55 13.55 17.10
C ALA A 170 14.99 12.08 17.12
N VAL A 171 14.72 11.31 16.06
CA VAL A 171 15.18 9.93 15.91
C VAL A 171 16.70 9.87 15.80
N VAL A 172 17.32 10.72 14.98
CA VAL A 172 18.78 10.79 14.85
C VAL A 172 19.46 11.17 16.17
N GLU A 173 18.85 12.09 16.94
CA GLU A 173 19.37 12.56 18.22
C GLU A 173 19.29 11.52 19.33
N HIS A 174 18.22 10.72 19.39
CA HIS A 174 17.92 9.86 20.55
C HIS A 174 17.95 8.36 20.28
N VAL A 175 17.97 7.93 19.02
CA VAL A 175 18.05 6.52 18.62
C VAL A 175 19.41 6.27 17.97
N GLY A 176 20.04 5.12 18.25
CA GLY A 176 21.32 4.77 17.60
C GLY A 176 21.16 4.33 16.14
N PRO A 177 22.27 4.23 15.38
CA PRO A 177 22.24 3.88 13.94
C PRO A 177 21.49 2.58 13.62
N HIS A 178 21.43 1.65 14.56
CA HIS A 178 20.76 0.36 14.43
C HIS A 178 19.24 0.42 14.21
N ALA A 179 18.58 1.57 14.37
CA ALA A 179 17.14 1.69 14.18
C ALA A 179 16.70 3.02 13.54
N GLN A 180 17.64 3.92 13.24
CA GLN A 180 17.36 5.23 12.65
C GLN A 180 16.73 5.14 11.24
N GLY A 181 17.04 4.09 10.46
CA GLY A 181 16.45 3.89 9.13
C GLY A 181 15.01 3.36 9.16
N ILE A 182 14.69 2.45 10.07
CA ILE A 182 13.40 1.73 10.05
C ILE A 182 12.28 2.48 10.77
N ILE A 183 12.57 3.23 11.83
CA ILE A 183 11.54 3.91 12.63
C ILE A 183 10.81 5.01 11.82
N PRO A 184 11.50 5.93 11.12
CA PRO A 184 10.84 6.92 10.26
C PRO A 184 10.02 6.28 9.13
N GLY A 185 10.52 5.17 8.56
CA GLY A 185 9.83 4.39 7.55
C GLY A 185 8.52 3.80 8.07
N MET A 186 8.56 3.12 9.22
CA MET A 186 7.39 2.49 9.83
C MET A 186 6.29 3.48 10.26
N VAL A 187 6.67 4.70 10.63
CA VAL A 187 5.74 5.69 11.19
C VAL A 187 5.22 6.66 10.12
N LEU A 188 6.10 7.23 9.31
CA LEU A 188 5.79 8.28 8.33
C LEU A 188 6.10 7.88 6.88
N GLY A 189 6.63 6.68 6.64
CA GLY A 189 7.04 6.24 5.29
C GLY A 189 8.33 6.87 4.80
N ASP A 190 9.10 7.47 5.71
CA ASP A 190 10.38 8.10 5.37
C ASP A 190 11.50 7.05 5.39
N VAL A 191 11.92 6.63 4.19
CA VAL A 191 13.00 5.66 3.99
C VAL A 191 14.35 6.32 3.68
N SER A 192 14.46 7.65 3.81
CA SER A 192 15.66 8.41 3.42
C SER A 192 16.91 8.06 4.25
N PHE A 193 16.71 7.45 5.42
CA PHE A 193 17.77 7.00 6.31
C PHE A 193 18.11 5.51 6.15
N GLN A 194 17.46 4.79 5.22
CA GLN A 194 17.75 3.38 4.96
C GLN A 194 18.82 3.25 3.89
N THR A 195 19.91 2.56 4.23
CA THR A 195 20.94 2.20 3.26
C THR A 195 20.39 1.24 2.18
N GLY A 196 21.04 1.18 1.02
CA GLY A 196 20.67 0.23 -0.04
C GLY A 196 20.67 -1.23 0.45
N GLU A 197 21.62 -1.59 1.34
CA GLU A 197 21.69 -2.92 1.95
C GLU A 197 20.50 -3.22 2.86
N GLU A 198 20.07 -2.26 3.69
CA GLU A 198 18.89 -2.42 4.55
C GLU A 198 17.62 -2.56 3.72
N GLN A 199 17.44 -1.73 2.69
CA GLN A 199 16.29 -1.82 1.79
C GLN A 199 16.24 -3.18 1.10
N GLN A 200 17.38 -3.67 0.62
CA GLN A 200 17.49 -4.96 -0.02
C GLN A 200 17.22 -6.11 0.96
N ALA A 201 17.72 -6.05 2.20
CA ALA A 201 17.40 -7.02 3.24
C ALA A 201 15.89 -7.08 3.51
N TYR A 202 15.21 -5.92 3.61
CA TYR A 202 13.75 -5.91 3.80
C TYR A 202 12.99 -6.48 2.59
N ILE A 203 13.48 -6.28 1.37
CA ILE A 203 12.91 -6.90 0.17
C ILE A 203 13.08 -8.41 0.23
N ASP A 204 14.28 -8.89 0.53
CA ASP A 204 14.63 -10.32 0.51
C ASP A 204 14.01 -11.13 1.66
N THR A 205 13.60 -10.46 2.74
CA THR A 205 12.83 -11.10 3.82
C THR A 205 11.33 -10.84 3.75
N GLY A 206 10.83 -10.17 2.72
CA GLY A 206 9.40 -9.81 2.60
C GLY A 206 8.91 -8.78 3.64
N LEU A 207 9.83 -8.07 4.31
CA LEU A 207 9.54 -7.05 5.32
C LEU A 207 9.48 -5.62 4.75
N SER A 208 9.65 -5.44 3.44
CA SER A 208 9.60 -4.13 2.77
C SER A 208 8.29 -3.35 3.00
N HIS A 209 7.20 -4.07 3.26
CA HIS A 209 5.91 -3.49 3.63
C HIS A 209 5.88 -2.83 5.02
N LEU A 210 6.93 -3.01 5.84
CA LEU A 210 7.11 -2.31 7.12
C LEU A 210 7.79 -0.95 6.94
N SER A 211 8.71 -0.83 5.98
CA SER A 211 9.31 0.45 5.61
C SER A 211 8.32 1.35 4.86
N ALA A 212 7.34 0.75 4.19
CA ALA A 212 6.20 1.46 3.63
C ALA A 212 5.08 1.56 4.68
N VAL A 213 4.37 2.70 4.73
CA VAL A 213 3.22 2.83 5.61
C VAL A 213 2.13 1.84 5.21
N SER A 214 1.74 0.99 6.16
CA SER A 214 0.69 -0.01 5.97
C SER A 214 -0.71 0.52 6.34
N GLY A 215 -1.75 -0.21 5.93
CA GLY A 215 -3.12 0.10 6.34
C GLY A 215 -3.37 -0.03 7.85
N ALA A 216 -2.54 -0.79 8.58
CA ALA A 216 -2.62 -0.86 10.03
C ALA A 216 -2.30 0.50 10.68
N ASN A 217 -1.36 1.25 10.10
CA ASN A 217 -1.01 2.59 10.56
C ASN A 217 -2.23 3.52 10.50
N CYS A 218 -2.97 3.51 9.39
CA CYS A 218 -4.22 4.25 9.26
C CYS A 218 -5.24 3.87 10.34
N MET A 219 -5.37 2.58 10.65
CA MET A 219 -6.28 2.09 11.69
C MET A 219 -5.86 2.54 13.10
N TYR A 220 -4.55 2.56 13.39
CA TYR A 220 -4.03 3.08 14.67
C TYR A 220 -4.30 4.57 14.82
N VAL A 221 -4.05 5.37 13.78
CA VAL A 221 -4.35 6.81 13.76
C VAL A 221 -5.84 7.08 13.99
N ALA A 222 -6.71 6.41 13.23
CA ALA A 222 -8.15 6.56 13.38
C ALA A 222 -8.61 6.19 14.79
N THR A 223 -8.10 5.08 15.33
CA THR A 223 -8.46 4.59 16.67
C THR A 223 -7.98 5.53 17.78
N ALA A 224 -6.75 6.03 17.67
CA ALA A 224 -6.22 7.01 18.61
C ALA A 224 -7.08 8.29 18.62
N ALA A 225 -7.44 8.80 17.45
CA ALA A 225 -8.33 9.97 17.33
C ALA A 225 -9.72 9.73 17.93
N LEU A 226 -10.31 8.53 17.72
CA LEU A 226 -11.57 8.14 18.37
C LEU A 226 -11.46 8.15 19.90
N ILE A 227 -10.40 7.55 20.45
CA ILE A 227 -10.17 7.46 21.88
C ILE A 227 -9.97 8.85 22.48
N LEU A 228 -9.14 9.70 21.86
CA LEU A 228 -8.90 11.06 22.33
C LEU A 228 -10.17 11.90 22.32
N ALA A 229 -10.97 11.84 21.24
CA ALA A 229 -12.25 12.52 21.17
C ALA A 229 -13.25 12.01 22.22
N ARG A 230 -13.23 10.70 22.53
CA ARG A 230 -14.03 10.10 23.59
C ARG A 230 -13.60 10.57 24.98
N LEU A 231 -12.29 10.65 25.23
CA LEU A 231 -11.73 11.16 26.49
C LEU A 231 -12.06 12.64 26.69
N ALA A 232 -12.10 13.42 25.61
CA ALA A 232 -12.60 14.80 25.59
C ALA A 232 -14.13 14.91 25.73
N ARG A 233 -14.84 13.81 26.05
CA ARG A 233 -16.30 13.72 26.19
C ARG A 233 -17.07 14.11 24.92
N GLY A 234 -16.45 13.98 23.75
CA GLY A 234 -17.10 14.18 22.46
C GLY A 234 -18.15 13.10 22.20
N GLY A 235 -19.32 13.50 21.67
CA GLY A 235 -20.34 12.55 21.22
C GLY A 235 -19.88 11.72 20.02
N LEU A 236 -20.65 10.69 19.64
CA LEU A 236 -20.31 9.76 18.54
C LEU A 236 -19.93 10.50 17.24
N ARG A 237 -20.67 11.54 16.86
CA ARG A 237 -20.37 12.32 15.65
C ARG A 237 -19.02 13.04 15.73
N ALA A 238 -18.68 13.59 16.89
CA ALA A 238 -17.38 14.24 17.11
C ALA A 238 -16.23 13.23 17.06
N GLN A 239 -16.44 12.03 17.63
CA GLN A 239 -15.46 10.93 17.56
C GLN A 239 -15.20 10.52 16.10
N LEU A 240 -16.26 10.25 15.33
CA LEU A 240 -16.14 9.84 13.93
C LEU A 240 -15.56 10.95 13.04
N ALA A 241 -15.92 12.21 13.29
CA ALA A 241 -15.33 13.35 12.61
C ALA A 241 -13.82 13.48 12.92
N ALA A 242 -13.41 13.35 14.18
CA ALA A 242 -12.01 13.36 14.56
C ALA A 242 -11.22 12.24 13.89
N ALA A 243 -11.77 11.03 13.82
CA ALA A 243 -11.16 9.90 13.13
C ALA A 243 -11.02 10.13 11.62
N GLY A 244 -12.07 10.67 10.97
CA GLY A 244 -12.05 10.99 9.55
C GLY A 244 -11.03 12.07 9.21
N VAL A 245 -10.97 13.14 10.01
CA VAL A 245 -9.96 14.20 9.85
C VAL A 245 -8.56 13.64 10.05
N ALA A 246 -8.33 12.84 11.11
CA ALA A 246 -7.03 12.24 11.38
C ALA A 246 -6.56 11.33 10.24
N LEU A 247 -7.45 10.53 9.64
CA LEU A 247 -7.15 9.69 8.48
C LEU A 247 -6.73 10.52 7.25
N VAL A 248 -7.48 11.60 6.94
CA VAL A 248 -7.18 12.46 5.78
C VAL A 248 -5.86 13.21 5.98
N VAL A 249 -5.63 13.75 7.19
CA VAL A 249 -4.37 14.42 7.54
C VAL A 249 -3.20 13.45 7.46
N TYR A 250 -3.34 12.24 8.01
CA TYR A 250 -2.29 11.22 7.97
C TYR A 250 -1.97 10.75 6.55
N ALA A 251 -3.00 10.51 5.73
CA ALA A 251 -2.82 10.17 4.31
C ALA A 251 -2.08 11.28 3.56
N GLY A 252 -2.42 12.55 3.82
CA GLY A 252 -1.69 13.68 3.25
C GLY A 252 -0.24 13.77 3.75
N LEU A 253 0.02 13.44 5.02
CA LEU A 253 1.37 13.46 5.61
C LEU A 253 2.31 12.46 4.96
N ILE A 254 1.79 11.31 4.54
CA ILE A 254 2.59 10.26 3.90
C ILE A 254 2.69 10.49 2.39
N GLY A 255 1.63 11.04 1.80
CA GLY A 255 1.51 11.21 0.36
C GLY A 255 0.67 10.11 -0.29
N PRO A 256 0.58 10.09 -1.63
CA PRO A 256 -0.29 9.22 -2.42
C PRO A 256 0.26 7.78 -2.51
N GLU A 257 0.49 7.14 -1.37
CA GLU A 257 0.91 5.75 -1.31
C GLU A 257 -0.31 4.82 -1.49
N PRO A 258 -0.33 3.89 -2.47
CA PRO A 258 -1.54 3.15 -2.81
C PRO A 258 -2.16 2.36 -1.65
N SER A 259 -1.32 1.81 -0.77
CA SER A 259 -1.76 1.09 0.43
C SER A 259 -2.49 2.00 1.41
N VAL A 260 -1.99 3.23 1.59
CA VAL A 260 -2.56 4.26 2.47
C VAL A 260 -3.85 4.81 1.89
N LEU A 261 -3.88 5.13 0.60
CA LEU A 261 -5.11 5.58 -0.07
C LEU A 261 -6.25 4.58 0.11
N ARG A 262 -5.98 3.30 -0.13
CA ARG A 262 -6.96 2.22 0.05
C ARG A 262 -7.39 2.07 1.51
N ALA A 263 -6.46 2.11 2.45
CA ALA A 263 -6.77 2.04 3.88
C ALA A 263 -7.61 3.23 4.34
N THR A 264 -7.31 4.43 3.87
CA THR A 264 -8.07 5.66 4.14
C THR A 264 -9.49 5.56 3.57
N VAL A 265 -9.67 5.16 2.32
CA VAL A 265 -11.00 4.99 1.73
C VAL A 265 -11.79 3.90 2.47
N SER A 266 -11.18 2.75 2.75
CA SER A 266 -11.83 1.66 3.50
C SER A 266 -12.22 2.09 4.92
N GLY A 267 -11.35 2.88 5.57
CA GLY A 267 -11.60 3.46 6.89
C GLY A 267 -12.75 4.45 6.88
N LEU A 268 -12.79 5.37 5.90
CA LEU A 268 -13.89 6.34 5.73
C LEU A 268 -15.22 5.62 5.46
N VAL A 269 -15.23 4.57 4.64
CA VAL A 269 -16.42 3.73 4.41
C VAL A 269 -16.89 3.10 5.72
N GLY A 270 -15.96 2.58 6.53
CA GLY A 270 -16.25 2.08 7.87
C GLY A 270 -16.88 3.13 8.78
N LEU A 271 -16.33 4.35 8.81
CA LEU A 271 -16.86 5.46 9.61
C LEU A 271 -18.29 5.84 9.17
N VAL A 272 -18.53 5.94 7.86
CA VAL A 272 -19.87 6.23 7.32
C VAL A 272 -20.87 5.13 7.70
N ALA A 273 -20.47 3.86 7.60
CA ALA A 273 -21.34 2.75 7.99
C ALA A 273 -21.74 2.82 9.47
N VAL A 274 -20.83 3.22 10.37
CA VAL A 274 -21.15 3.44 11.79
C VAL A 274 -22.18 4.57 11.96
N ILE A 275 -22.05 5.68 11.23
CA ILE A 275 -23.04 6.79 11.26
C ILE A 275 -24.42 6.30 10.80
N SER A 276 -24.45 5.47 9.76
CA SER A 276 -25.68 4.93 9.20
C SER A 276 -26.26 3.75 10.00
N SER A 277 -25.69 3.41 11.17
CA SER A 277 -26.04 2.22 11.96
C SER A 277 -26.04 0.93 11.13
N SER A 278 -25.15 0.87 10.15
CA SER A 278 -24.99 -0.23 9.21
C SER A 278 -23.72 -1.00 9.52
N ARG A 279 -23.70 -2.28 9.14
CA ARG A 279 -22.49 -3.11 9.22
C ARG A 279 -21.71 -2.93 7.91
N ALA A 280 -20.50 -2.37 8.00
CA ALA A 280 -19.53 -2.45 6.91
C ALA A 280 -18.75 -3.75 7.04
N GLU A 281 -19.06 -4.72 6.19
CA GLU A 281 -18.21 -5.90 6.06
C GLU A 281 -16.88 -5.48 5.41
N PRO A 282 -15.73 -6.00 5.88
CA PRO A 282 -14.41 -5.61 5.36
C PRO A 282 -14.27 -5.79 3.85
N ILE A 283 -14.93 -6.81 3.28
CA ILE A 283 -14.89 -7.08 1.84
C ILE A 283 -15.62 -6.00 1.02
N HIS A 284 -16.72 -5.42 1.53
CA HIS A 284 -17.41 -4.32 0.84
C HIS A 284 -16.60 -3.03 0.91
N ALA A 285 -15.98 -2.74 2.05
CA ALA A 285 -15.08 -1.60 2.17
C ALA A 285 -13.91 -1.72 1.18
N LEU A 286 -13.34 -2.92 1.05
CA LEU A 286 -12.31 -3.22 0.06
C LEU A 286 -12.83 -2.99 -1.37
N CYS A 287 -13.97 -3.57 -1.74
CA CYS A 287 -14.55 -3.39 -3.08
C CYS A 287 -14.83 -1.93 -3.41
N LEU A 288 -15.38 -1.17 -2.46
CA LEU A 288 -15.67 0.25 -2.65
C LEU A 288 -14.39 1.07 -2.76
N SER A 289 -13.33 0.70 -2.04
CA SER A 289 -12.01 1.32 -2.20
C SER A 289 -11.40 1.05 -3.58
N ILE A 290 -11.51 -0.18 -4.11
CA ILE A 290 -11.05 -0.52 -5.47
C ILE A 290 -11.79 0.32 -6.50
N ILE A 291 -13.12 0.33 -6.43
CA ILE A 291 -13.98 1.09 -7.34
C ILE A 291 -13.63 2.58 -7.28
N GLY A 292 -13.64 3.18 -6.09
CA GLY A 292 -13.43 4.62 -5.94
C GLY A 292 -12.03 5.05 -6.40
N LEU A 293 -10.99 4.30 -6.00
CA LEU A 293 -9.62 4.67 -6.33
C LEU A 293 -9.30 4.50 -7.80
N ILE A 294 -9.77 3.45 -8.48
CA ILE A 294 -9.51 3.26 -9.91
C ILE A 294 -10.29 4.25 -10.78
N LEU A 295 -11.49 4.66 -10.35
CA LEU A 295 -12.25 5.70 -11.05
C LEU A 295 -11.61 7.08 -10.90
N VAL A 296 -11.01 7.39 -9.74
CA VAL A 296 -10.28 8.65 -9.53
C VAL A 296 -8.91 8.62 -10.21
N ASP A 297 -8.18 7.53 -10.05
CA ASP A 297 -6.85 7.32 -10.61
C ASP A 297 -6.71 5.90 -11.18
N SER A 298 -7.04 5.79 -12.46
CA SER A 298 -6.89 4.56 -13.25
C SER A 298 -5.46 4.03 -13.36
N ASP A 299 -4.43 4.81 -13.05
CA ASP A 299 -3.03 4.33 -13.07
C ASP A 299 -2.78 3.33 -11.92
N LEU A 300 -3.55 3.44 -10.83
CA LEU A 300 -3.53 2.47 -9.72
C LEU A 300 -3.91 1.05 -10.17
N ALA A 301 -4.64 0.91 -11.28
CA ALA A 301 -5.05 -0.40 -11.79
C ALA A 301 -3.86 -1.29 -12.19
N VAL A 302 -2.77 -0.70 -12.67
CA VAL A 302 -1.53 -1.39 -13.06
C VAL A 302 -0.40 -1.19 -12.03
N ASN A 303 -0.70 -0.54 -10.91
CA ASN A 303 0.26 -0.30 -9.85
C ASN A 303 0.42 -1.55 -8.96
N TYR A 304 1.65 -2.07 -8.90
CA TYR A 304 1.95 -3.26 -8.11
C TYR A 304 1.72 -3.10 -6.60
N ALA A 305 2.02 -1.93 -6.01
CA ALA A 305 1.81 -1.71 -4.59
C ALA A 305 0.31 -1.69 -4.24
N PHE A 306 -0.52 -1.13 -5.14
CA PHE A 306 -1.98 -1.21 -5.04
C PHE A 306 -2.46 -2.65 -5.10
N ALA A 307 -2.01 -3.40 -6.12
CA ALA A 307 -2.40 -4.78 -6.34
C ALA A 307 -2.02 -5.70 -5.16
N LEU A 308 -0.77 -5.61 -4.69
CA LEU A 308 -0.28 -6.33 -3.51
C LEU A 308 -1.13 -6.02 -2.27
N SER A 309 -1.44 -4.74 -2.05
CA SER A 309 -2.24 -4.30 -0.91
C SER A 309 -3.65 -4.92 -0.97
N VAL A 310 -4.35 -4.77 -2.10
CA VAL A 310 -5.71 -5.29 -2.29
C VAL A 310 -5.77 -6.80 -2.14
N VAL A 311 -4.87 -7.53 -2.81
CA VAL A 311 -4.84 -8.99 -2.76
C VAL A 311 -4.50 -9.50 -1.36
N ALA A 312 -3.54 -8.88 -0.67
CA ALA A 312 -3.20 -9.23 0.71
C ALA A 312 -4.39 -9.02 1.66
N THR A 313 -5.11 -7.91 1.58
CA THR A 313 -6.25 -7.68 2.47
C THR A 313 -7.44 -8.57 2.13
N GLY A 314 -7.72 -8.79 0.84
CA GLY A 314 -8.74 -9.73 0.40
C GLY A 314 -8.45 -11.15 0.90
N SER A 315 -7.20 -11.60 0.79
CA SER A 315 -6.79 -12.93 1.25
C SER A 315 -6.79 -13.04 2.77
N ILE A 316 -6.36 -12.02 3.51
CA ILE A 316 -6.43 -12.03 4.98
C ILE A 316 -7.89 -12.18 5.43
N VAL A 317 -8.82 -11.43 4.84
CA VAL A 317 -10.25 -11.52 5.20
C VAL A 317 -10.84 -12.88 4.82
N ALA A 318 -10.48 -13.43 3.66
CA ALA A 318 -11.06 -14.68 3.16
C ALA A 318 -10.41 -15.97 3.71
N LEU A 319 -9.09 -15.98 3.87
CA LEU A 319 -8.28 -17.17 4.15
C LEU A 319 -7.80 -17.25 5.59
N SER A 320 -7.50 -16.13 6.26
CA SER A 320 -6.97 -16.16 7.63
C SER A 320 -7.89 -16.92 8.60
N PRO A 321 -9.23 -16.76 8.59
CA PRO A 321 -10.12 -17.54 9.46
C PRO A 321 -10.06 -19.06 9.19
N LEU A 322 -9.85 -19.46 7.93
CA LEU A 322 -9.77 -20.87 7.54
C LEU A 322 -8.45 -21.49 8.02
N ILE A 323 -7.35 -20.76 7.84
CA ILE A 323 -6.02 -21.16 8.27
C ILE A 323 -5.97 -21.23 9.81
N TYR A 324 -6.58 -20.25 10.48
CA TYR A 324 -6.71 -20.21 11.94
C TYR A 324 -7.44 -21.42 12.50
N GLN A 325 -8.56 -21.84 11.88
CA GLN A 325 -9.29 -23.04 12.31
C GLN A 325 -8.47 -24.34 12.12
N ALA A 326 -7.63 -24.40 11.09
CA ALA A 326 -6.78 -25.55 10.86
C ALA A 326 -5.63 -25.62 11.89
N LEU A 327 -4.95 -24.50 12.13
CA LEU A 327 -3.84 -24.40 13.07
C LEU A 327 -4.29 -24.40 14.53
N GLY A 328 -5.49 -23.94 14.85
CA GLY A 328 -6.00 -23.92 16.23
C GLY A 328 -6.08 -25.30 16.88
N ARG A 329 -5.99 -26.39 16.08
CA ARG A 329 -5.94 -27.77 16.57
C ARG A 329 -4.56 -28.22 17.06
N THR A 330 -3.51 -27.43 16.84
CA THR A 330 -2.14 -27.79 17.27
C THR A 330 -1.87 -27.56 18.76
N GLY A 331 -2.76 -26.85 19.46
CA GLY A 331 -2.59 -26.48 20.86
C GLY A 331 -1.59 -25.34 21.11
N TRP A 332 -1.17 -24.63 20.05
CA TRP A 332 -0.30 -23.46 20.16
C TRP A 332 -1.03 -22.24 20.77
N PRO A 333 -0.30 -21.26 21.34
CA PRO A 333 -0.91 -20.04 21.87
C PRO A 333 -1.75 -19.29 20.82
N ASP A 334 -2.94 -18.81 21.20
CA ASP A 334 -3.92 -18.15 20.30
C ASP A 334 -3.29 -17.02 19.48
N ILE A 335 -2.51 -16.15 20.15
CA ILE A 335 -1.84 -15.01 19.53
C ILE A 335 -0.90 -15.48 18.41
N PHE A 336 -0.14 -16.55 18.67
CA PHE A 336 0.80 -17.10 17.69
C PHE A 336 0.06 -17.69 16.48
N VAL A 337 -1.00 -18.45 16.73
CA VAL A 337 -1.83 -19.04 15.66
C VAL A 337 -2.45 -17.94 14.78
N ARG A 338 -2.91 -16.84 15.39
CA ARG A 338 -3.50 -15.70 14.66
C ARG A 338 -2.48 -14.98 13.79
N VAL A 339 -1.31 -14.67 14.34
CA VAL A 339 -0.22 -14.01 13.60
C VAL A 339 0.23 -14.88 12.43
N LEU A 340 0.44 -16.18 12.69
CA LEU A 340 0.83 -17.13 11.65
C LEU A 340 -0.23 -17.27 10.56
N SER A 341 -1.52 -17.30 10.93
CA SER A 341 -2.61 -17.41 9.97
C SER A 341 -2.70 -16.20 9.05
N VAL A 342 -2.51 -14.99 9.59
CA VAL A 342 -2.46 -13.75 8.80
C VAL A 342 -1.23 -13.74 7.89
N ALA A 343 -0.05 -14.09 8.41
CA ALA A 343 1.18 -14.12 7.64
C ALA A 343 1.09 -15.11 6.46
N ILE A 344 0.62 -16.33 6.70
CA ILE A 344 0.39 -17.32 5.64
C ILE A 344 -0.64 -16.80 4.63
N ALA A 345 -1.80 -16.31 5.09
CA ALA A 345 -2.85 -15.82 4.18
C ALA A 345 -2.37 -14.70 3.25
N ALA A 346 -1.59 -13.76 3.79
CA ALA A 346 -1.01 -12.67 3.00
C ALA A 346 0.03 -13.21 2.01
N ASP A 347 0.99 -14.01 2.49
CA ASP A 347 2.10 -14.55 1.70
C ASP A 347 1.63 -15.41 0.52
N MET A 348 0.66 -16.30 0.75
CA MET A 348 0.07 -17.15 -0.29
C MET A 348 -0.51 -16.34 -1.46
N ALA A 349 -1.05 -15.16 -1.17
CA ALA A 349 -1.73 -14.33 -2.15
C ALA A 349 -0.78 -13.32 -2.83
N THR A 350 0.22 -12.83 -2.11
CA THR A 350 1.19 -11.85 -2.62
C THR A 350 2.35 -12.52 -3.36
N ALA A 351 2.75 -13.75 -2.98
CA ALA A 351 3.90 -14.44 -3.56
C ALA A 351 3.85 -14.57 -5.10
N PRO A 352 2.73 -14.95 -5.75
CA PRO A 352 2.66 -15.00 -7.22
C PRO A 352 2.89 -13.64 -7.89
N LEU A 353 2.40 -12.58 -7.25
CA LEU A 353 2.52 -11.22 -7.78
C LEU A 353 3.96 -10.71 -7.59
N ILE A 354 4.58 -10.98 -6.44
CA ILE A 354 5.99 -10.67 -6.20
C ILE A 354 6.89 -11.43 -7.19
N ALA A 355 6.62 -12.72 -7.42
CA ALA A 355 7.33 -13.53 -8.40
C ALA A 355 7.23 -12.94 -9.83
N ALA A 356 6.04 -12.48 -10.23
CA ALA A 356 5.85 -11.81 -11.52
C ALA A 356 6.59 -10.47 -11.63
N MET A 357 6.79 -9.76 -10.51
CA MET A 357 7.45 -8.45 -10.48
C MET A 357 8.97 -8.53 -10.51
N VAL A 358 9.56 -9.39 -9.68
CA VAL A 358 11.00 -9.40 -9.38
C VAL A 358 11.65 -10.72 -9.79
N GLY A 359 10.88 -11.74 -10.18
CA GLY A 359 11.39 -13.07 -10.56
C GLY A 359 11.85 -13.92 -9.38
N ARG A 360 11.77 -13.40 -8.15
CA ARG A 360 12.19 -14.08 -6.92
C ARG A 360 11.12 -13.98 -5.84
N ILE A 361 11.07 -14.98 -4.96
CA ILE A 361 10.21 -14.98 -3.77
C ILE A 361 11.02 -15.09 -2.48
N PRO A 362 10.67 -14.31 -1.44
CA PRO A 362 11.27 -14.44 -0.11
C PRO A 362 10.71 -15.67 0.59
N VAL A 363 11.48 -16.75 0.69
CA VAL A 363 11.00 -18.05 1.25
C VAL A 363 10.80 -17.96 2.75
N ALA A 364 11.63 -17.15 3.42
CA ALA A 364 11.55 -16.94 4.86
C ALA A 364 10.60 -15.79 5.28
N SER A 365 9.77 -15.29 4.36
CA SER A 365 8.83 -14.18 4.58
C SER A 365 7.90 -14.43 5.78
N VAL A 366 7.28 -15.62 5.84
CA VAL A 366 6.36 -15.96 6.94
C VAL A 366 7.08 -15.95 8.29
N VAL A 367 8.28 -16.52 8.36
CA VAL A 367 9.07 -16.57 9.60
C VAL A 367 9.49 -15.17 10.05
N ALA A 368 9.98 -14.35 9.11
CA ALA A 368 10.37 -12.96 9.37
C ALA A 368 9.19 -12.16 9.92
N ASN A 369 8.02 -12.27 9.29
CA ASN A 369 6.79 -11.59 9.70
C ASN A 369 6.34 -12.02 11.10
N VAL A 370 6.40 -13.31 11.43
CA VAL A 370 6.03 -13.83 12.75
C VAL A 370 6.97 -13.31 13.85
N LEU A 371 8.27 -13.24 13.58
CA LEU A 371 9.27 -12.74 14.54
C LEU A 371 9.18 -11.23 14.78
N VAL A 372 8.78 -10.47 13.77
CA VAL A 372 8.68 -8.99 13.85
C VAL A 372 7.31 -8.52 14.32
N SER A 373 6.24 -9.26 14.04
CA SER A 373 4.86 -8.87 14.35
C SER A 373 4.60 -8.41 15.80
N PRO A 374 5.19 -9.01 16.86
CA PRO A 374 4.95 -8.58 18.24
C PRO A 374 5.43 -7.15 18.51
N VAL A 375 6.47 -6.69 17.82
CA VAL A 375 7.04 -5.36 18.03
C VAL A 375 6.48 -4.32 17.07
N THR A 376 6.00 -4.72 15.88
CA THR A 376 5.53 -3.80 14.84
C THR A 376 4.48 -2.83 15.35
N GLY A 377 3.41 -3.34 15.98
CA GLY A 377 2.33 -2.49 16.49
C GLY A 377 2.81 -1.52 17.58
N ILE A 378 3.71 -1.97 18.45
CA ILE A 378 4.28 -1.15 19.53
C ILE A 378 5.14 -0.03 18.93
N VAL A 379 6.03 -0.37 17.99
CA VAL A 379 6.89 0.59 17.28
C VAL A 379 6.04 1.63 16.55
N THR A 380 5.00 1.22 15.83
CA THR A 380 4.15 2.16 15.11
C THR A 380 3.38 3.10 16.05
N VAL A 381 2.73 2.56 17.10
CA VAL A 381 1.92 3.38 18.02
C VAL A 381 2.78 4.33 18.84
N LEU A 382 3.86 3.82 19.45
CA LEU A 382 4.79 4.66 20.21
C LEU A 382 5.57 5.61 19.29
N GLY A 383 5.94 5.16 18.09
CA GLY A 383 6.58 6.00 17.08
C GLY A 383 5.68 7.15 16.62
N MET A 384 4.38 6.94 16.43
CA MET A 384 3.41 8.02 16.17
C MET A 384 3.32 8.99 17.34
N ALA A 385 3.30 8.49 18.58
CA ALA A 385 3.31 9.33 19.77
C ALA A 385 4.61 10.18 19.81
N ALA A 386 5.76 9.58 19.51
CA ALA A 386 7.04 10.28 19.40
C ALA A 386 7.03 11.32 18.27
N ALA A 387 6.44 11.03 17.12
CA ALA A 387 6.31 11.98 16.02
C ALA A 387 5.49 13.22 16.39
N ILE A 388 4.44 13.05 17.19
CA ILE A 388 3.65 14.17 17.74
C ILE A 388 4.46 14.94 18.78
N LEU A 389 5.11 14.25 19.73
CA LEU A 389 5.92 14.88 20.78
C LEU A 389 7.11 15.66 20.21
N ALA A 390 7.73 15.16 19.14
CA ALA A 390 8.82 15.82 18.43
C ALA A 390 8.41 17.17 17.82
N GLN A 391 7.11 17.40 17.58
CA GLN A 391 6.62 18.71 17.13
C GLN A 391 6.62 19.75 18.26
N ILE A 392 6.65 19.32 19.52
CA ILE A 392 6.70 20.19 20.70
C ILE A 392 8.16 20.36 21.14
N SER A 393 8.88 19.26 21.33
CA SER A 393 10.30 19.24 21.69
C SER A 393 10.90 17.85 21.48
N HIS A 394 12.14 17.78 20.97
CA HIS A 394 12.86 16.52 20.82
C HIS A 394 13.06 15.81 22.17
N VAL A 395 13.30 16.58 23.24
CA VAL A 395 13.49 16.07 24.60
C VAL A 395 12.24 15.35 25.11
N LEU A 396 11.04 15.80 24.73
CA LEU A 396 9.79 15.13 25.10
C LEU A 396 9.58 13.82 24.33
N ALA A 397 10.10 13.72 23.11
CA ALA A 397 10.07 12.49 22.34
C ALA A 397 11.07 11.44 22.86
N ALA A 398 12.16 11.87 23.51
CA ALA A 398 13.27 11.02 23.92
C ALA A 398 12.86 9.76 24.73
N PRO A 399 12.03 9.84 25.79
CA PRO A 399 11.67 8.65 26.57
C PRO A 399 10.93 7.60 25.75
N VAL A 400 10.08 8.05 24.81
CA VAL A 400 9.34 7.17 23.90
C VAL A 400 10.31 6.55 22.89
N LEU A 401 11.23 7.35 22.34
CA LEU A 401 12.24 6.89 21.39
C LEU A 401 13.23 5.90 22.01
N TRP A 402 13.57 6.02 23.30
CA TRP A 402 14.40 5.03 24.00
C TRP A 402 13.74 3.66 24.11
N VAL A 403 12.41 3.61 24.18
CA VAL A 403 11.65 2.36 24.15
C VAL A 403 11.55 1.82 22.72
N VAL A 404 11.31 2.70 21.75
CA VAL A 404 11.13 2.32 20.33
C VAL A 404 12.44 1.89 19.67
N GLY A 405 13.58 2.49 20.04
CA GLY A 405 14.90 2.23 19.45
C GLY A 405 15.28 0.75 19.43
N PRO A 406 15.34 0.06 20.58
CA PRO A 406 15.65 -1.37 20.64
C PRO A 406 14.67 -2.24 19.85
N LEU A 407 13.38 -1.88 19.82
CA LEU A 407 12.35 -2.60 19.07
C LEU A 407 12.53 -2.44 17.56
N GLY A 408 12.87 -1.23 17.09
CA GLY A 408 13.27 -1.01 15.69
C GLY A 408 14.56 -1.77 15.35
N GLY A 409 15.51 -1.80 16.29
CA GLY A 409 16.74 -2.58 16.17
C GLY A 409 16.50 -4.07 16.02
N TRP A 410 15.50 -4.62 16.73
CA TRP A 410 15.04 -6.00 16.56
C TRP A 410 14.56 -6.25 15.13
N VAL A 411 13.72 -5.36 14.56
CA VAL A 411 13.24 -5.49 13.18
C VAL A 411 14.41 -5.57 12.19
N ARG A 412 15.37 -4.65 12.28
CA ARG A 412 16.57 -4.66 11.44
C ARG A 412 17.38 -5.95 11.62
N THR A 413 17.62 -6.35 12.86
CA THR A 413 18.43 -7.55 13.18
C THR A 413 17.80 -8.81 12.62
N VAL A 414 16.48 -8.97 12.74
CA VAL A 414 15.75 -10.11 12.16
C VAL A 414 15.86 -10.11 10.63
N ALA A 415 15.69 -8.94 9.99
CA ALA A 415 15.83 -8.82 8.54
C ALA A 415 17.24 -9.23 8.08
N GLU A 416 18.28 -8.66 8.69
CA GLU A 416 19.68 -8.96 8.35
C GLU A 416 20.09 -10.41 8.67
N ALA A 417 19.57 -10.99 9.74
CA ALA A 417 19.86 -12.37 10.11
C ALA A 417 19.24 -13.36 9.11
N ILE A 418 17.99 -13.12 8.70
CA ILE A 418 17.30 -13.98 7.74
C ILE A 418 17.84 -13.79 6.33
N ALA A 419 18.14 -12.54 5.93
CA ALA A 419 18.70 -12.25 4.61
C ALA A 419 20.06 -12.93 4.38
N ARG A 420 20.85 -13.16 5.43
CA ARG A 420 22.13 -13.88 5.38
C ARG A 420 21.98 -15.40 5.27
N ALA A 421 20.79 -15.96 5.47
CA ALA A 421 20.58 -17.40 5.38
C ALA A 421 20.69 -17.90 3.93
N PRO A 422 21.27 -19.09 3.69
CA PRO A 422 21.25 -19.69 2.36
C PRO A 422 19.81 -19.92 1.90
N HIS A 423 19.50 -19.53 0.67
CA HIS A 423 18.15 -19.58 0.08
C HIS A 423 17.10 -18.69 0.76
N ALA A 424 17.51 -17.54 1.35
CA ALA A 424 16.58 -16.52 1.83
C ALA A 424 15.55 -16.13 0.74
N THR A 425 16.01 -16.05 -0.51
CA THR A 425 15.18 -15.94 -1.71
C THR A 425 15.39 -17.13 -2.64
N VAL A 426 14.35 -17.47 -3.40
CA VAL A 426 14.41 -18.47 -4.48
C VAL A 426 13.84 -17.86 -5.75
N GLU A 427 14.56 -18.05 -6.85
CA GLU A 427 14.09 -17.69 -8.18
C GLU A 427 12.99 -18.66 -8.62
N VAL A 428 11.77 -18.15 -8.77
CA VAL A 428 10.61 -18.97 -9.10
C VAL A 428 9.69 -18.19 -10.03
N GLY A 429 9.28 -18.81 -11.14
CA GLY A 429 8.27 -18.24 -12.03
C GLY A 429 6.87 -18.24 -11.39
N PRO A 430 6.02 -17.26 -11.72
CA PRO A 430 4.71 -17.08 -11.07
C PRO A 430 3.80 -18.31 -11.20
N ALA A 431 3.86 -19.04 -12.32
CA ALA A 431 3.06 -20.26 -12.53
C ALA A 431 3.40 -21.37 -11.51
N LEU A 432 4.68 -21.57 -11.21
CA LEU A 432 5.10 -22.60 -10.24
C LEU A 432 4.68 -22.20 -8.82
N VAL A 433 4.74 -20.91 -8.49
CA VAL A 433 4.23 -20.38 -7.20
C VAL A 433 2.73 -20.63 -7.07
N VAL A 434 1.94 -20.30 -8.09
CA VAL A 434 0.49 -20.55 -8.10
C VAL A 434 0.18 -22.04 -7.96
N VAL A 435 0.94 -22.91 -8.61
CA VAL A 435 0.78 -24.36 -8.45
C VAL A 435 1.09 -24.77 -7.01
N CYS A 436 2.29 -24.48 -6.49
CA CYS A 436 2.69 -24.89 -5.14
C CYS A 436 1.74 -24.37 -4.05
N TYR A 437 1.43 -23.08 -4.06
CA TYR A 437 0.51 -22.48 -3.08
C TYR A 437 -0.96 -22.85 -3.35
N GLY A 438 -1.33 -23.10 -4.61
CA GLY A 438 -2.65 -23.60 -4.99
C GLY A 438 -2.92 -24.99 -4.47
N TRP A 439 -1.93 -25.88 -4.45
CA TRP A 439 -2.03 -27.21 -3.83
C TRP A 439 -2.17 -27.11 -2.31
N ILE A 440 -1.45 -26.20 -1.66
CA ILE A 440 -1.58 -25.93 -0.22
C ILE A 440 -3.00 -25.44 0.10
N LEU A 441 -3.52 -24.48 -0.69
CA LEU A 441 -4.86 -23.95 -0.54
C LEU A 441 -5.94 -25.02 -0.78
N ALA A 442 -5.78 -25.83 -1.83
CA ALA A 442 -6.66 -26.95 -2.11
C ALA A 442 -6.64 -27.97 -0.97
N GLY A 443 -5.48 -28.24 -0.37
CA GLY A 443 -5.34 -29.07 0.82
C GLY A 443 -6.15 -28.54 2.01
N PHE A 444 -6.06 -27.24 2.30
CA PHE A 444 -6.86 -26.59 3.36
C PHE A 444 -8.37 -26.65 3.07
N ILE A 445 -8.79 -26.45 1.82
CA ILE A 445 -10.20 -26.50 1.41
C ILE A 445 -10.75 -27.94 1.47
N VAL A 446 -9.97 -28.93 1.05
CA VAL A 446 -10.36 -30.35 1.11
C VAL A 446 -10.43 -30.83 2.56
N ALA A 447 -9.50 -30.40 3.42
CA ALA A 447 -9.56 -30.66 4.85
C ALA A 447 -10.87 -30.13 5.46
N ARG A 448 -11.33 -28.93 5.06
CA ARG A 448 -12.64 -28.37 5.45
C ARG A 448 -13.82 -29.26 5.06
N GLY A 449 -13.77 -29.88 3.88
CA GLY A 449 -14.80 -30.81 3.40
C GLY A 449 -14.89 -32.11 4.21
N ARG A 450 -13.76 -32.56 4.76
CA ARG A 450 -13.73 -33.70 5.70
C ARG A 450 -14.19 -33.32 7.11
N ILE A 451 -13.88 -32.11 7.57
CA ILE A 451 -14.24 -31.61 8.90
C ILE A 451 -15.76 -31.47 9.07
N ARG A 452 -16.47 -30.97 8.05
CA ARG A 452 -17.94 -30.84 8.05
C ARG A 452 -18.71 -32.17 8.01
N ARG A 453 -18.03 -33.30 7.83
CA ARG A 453 -18.66 -34.64 7.84
C ARG A 453 -18.50 -35.38 9.18
N ILE A 454 -17.74 -34.81 10.12
CA ILE A 454 -17.41 -35.44 11.41
C ILE A 454 -18.09 -34.71 12.58
N GLU A 455 -18.54 -33.47 12.38
CA GLU A 455 -19.61 -32.82 13.16
C GLU A 455 -20.98 -33.20 12.57
#